data_AF-A0A9J5XMS3-F1
#
_entry.id   AF-A0A9J5XMS3-F1
#
_cell.length_a   1.000
_cell.length_b   1.000
_cell.length_c   1.000
_cell.angle_alpha   90.00
_cell.angle_beta   90.00
_cell.angle_gamma   90.00
#
_symmetry.space_group_name_H-M   'P 1'
#
loop_
_entity.id
_entity.type
_entity.pdbx_description
1 polymer ?
#
loop_
_entity_poly.entity_id
_entity_poly.type
_entity_poly.pdbx_seq_one_letter_code
_entity_poly.pdbx_strand_id
1 'polypeptide(L)'
;MDWLDLMTKGSVIYVVFGSYTKTSSQLMEKIGQGLLKCGRPFLWVTREGQNEEKLTCKDELEKLGKLVSWCSQVEVLKHPSVGCFLNHCGWNSTLESIASGVPIIACPIWNDQLGNAKLIQDV
;
A
#
# COMPACT_ATOMS: atom_id res chain seq x y z
N MET A 1 -7.33 -6.47 -13.25
CA MET A 1 -6.65 -7.59 -12.56
C MET A 1 -5.40 -8.03 -13.31
N ASP A 2 -5.38 -7.88 -14.63
CA ASP A 2 -4.39 -8.44 -15.56
C ASP A 2 -2.92 -8.29 -15.14
N TRP A 3 -2.53 -7.13 -14.59
CA TRP A 3 -1.15 -6.95 -14.09
C TRP A 3 -0.85 -7.83 -12.87
N LEU A 4 -1.79 -7.98 -11.94
CA LEU A 4 -1.67 -8.85 -10.78
C LEU A 4 -1.68 -10.33 -11.17
N ASP A 5 -2.40 -10.70 -12.24
CA ASP A 5 -2.46 -12.07 -12.77
C ASP A 5 -1.09 -12.56 -13.30
N LEU A 6 -0.23 -11.63 -13.73
CA LEU A 6 1.15 -11.91 -14.17
C LEU A 6 2.14 -12.08 -13.01
N MET A 7 1.73 -11.78 -11.79
CA MET A 7 2.62 -11.79 -10.61
C MET A 7 2.59 -13.15 -9.92
N THR A 8 3.72 -13.50 -9.31
CA THR A 8 3.82 -14.72 -8.50
C THR A 8 2.89 -14.63 -7.27
N LYS A 9 2.34 -15.77 -6.85
CA LYS A 9 1.48 -15.84 -5.66
C LYS A 9 2.18 -15.25 -4.43
N GLY A 10 1.52 -14.37 -3.70
CA GLY A 10 2.02 -13.73 -2.49
C GLY A 10 3.26 -12.84 -2.67
N SER A 11 3.60 -12.41 -3.90
CA SER A 11 4.80 -11.59 -4.14
C SER A 11 4.56 -10.08 -4.10
N VAL A 12 3.33 -9.63 -4.28
CA VAL A 12 2.99 -8.22 -4.47
C VAL A 12 2.75 -7.52 -3.13
N ILE A 13 3.40 -6.38 -2.94
CA ILE A 13 3.11 -5.46 -1.83
C ILE A 13 2.02 -4.50 -2.30
N TYR A 14 0.87 -4.53 -1.65
CA TYR A 14 -0.17 -3.52 -1.91
C TYR A 14 0.01 -2.33 -0.96
N VAL A 15 -0.08 -1.10 -1.48
CA VAL A 15 0.23 0.12 -0.71
C VAL A 15 -0.87 1.16 -0.85
N VAL A 16 -1.52 1.53 0.27
CA VAL A 16 -2.59 2.54 0.31
C VAL A 16 -2.62 3.32 1.62
N PHE A 17 -2.67 4.65 1.52
CA PHE A 17 -2.73 5.57 2.68
C PHE A 17 -4.06 6.34 2.75
N GLY A 18 -5.17 5.63 2.57
CA GLY A 18 -6.53 6.14 2.81
C GLY A 18 -6.95 7.31 1.91
N SER A 19 -8.15 7.83 2.17
CA SER A 19 -8.78 8.88 1.36
C SER A 19 -8.78 10.26 2.02
N TYR A 20 -8.64 10.33 3.34
CA TYR A 20 -8.75 11.58 4.10
C TYR A 20 -7.40 12.16 4.54
N THR A 21 -6.34 11.35 4.49
CA THR A 21 -5.06 11.72 5.09
C THR A 21 -4.12 12.28 4.05
N LYS A 22 -3.65 13.50 4.26
CA LYS A 22 -2.56 14.07 3.44
C LYS A 22 -1.24 13.52 3.95
N THR A 23 -0.70 12.51 3.27
CA THR A 23 0.62 11.96 3.57
C THR A 23 1.70 12.97 3.23
N SER A 24 2.71 13.13 4.09
CA SER A 24 3.82 14.04 3.81
C SER A 24 4.65 13.52 2.62
N SER A 25 5.19 14.43 1.80
CA SER A 25 6.05 14.06 0.68
C SER A 25 7.30 13.29 1.14
N GLN A 26 7.84 13.65 2.30
CA GLN A 26 8.98 12.95 2.91
C GLN A 26 8.67 11.49 3.24
N LEU A 27 7.46 11.19 3.75
CA LEU A 27 7.05 9.82 4.03
C LEU A 27 6.85 9.04 2.73
N MET A 28 6.20 9.64 1.72
CA MET A 28 6.04 9.03 0.40
C MET A 28 7.40 8.70 -0.22
N GLU A 29 8.37 9.61 -0.19
CA GLU A 29 9.71 9.37 -0.71
C GLU A 29 10.42 8.21 0.02
N LYS A 30 10.31 8.16 1.36
CA LYS A 30 10.86 7.03 2.15
C LYS A 30 10.20 5.70 1.81
N ILE A 31 8.89 5.69 1.57
CA ILE A 31 8.16 4.49 1.13
C ILE A 31 8.67 4.05 -0.25
N GLY A 32 8.81 4.97 -1.20
CA GLY A 32 9.34 4.70 -2.53
C GLY A 32 10.74 4.08 -2.47
N GLN A 33 11.66 4.70 -1.73
CA GLN A 33 13.00 4.17 -1.51
C GLN A 33 12.99 2.79 -0.83
N GLY A 34 12.08 2.58 0.12
CA GLY A 34 11.88 1.29 0.78
C GLY A 34 11.43 0.20 -0.20
N LEU A 35 10.48 0.51 -1.08
CA LEU A 35 9.99 -0.41 -2.11
C LEU A 35 11.10 -0.78 -3.11
N LEU A 36 11.87 0.20 -3.57
CA LEU A 36 13.01 -0.04 -4.46
C LEU A 36 14.07 -0.93 -3.82
N LYS A 37 14.41 -0.69 -2.55
CA LYS A 37 15.34 -1.54 -1.80
C LYS A 37 14.79 -2.95 -1.55
N CYS A 38 13.48 -3.07 -1.37
CA CYS A 38 12.82 -4.36 -1.19
C CYS A 38 12.89 -5.22 -2.47
N GLY A 39 12.89 -4.58 -3.65
CA GLY A 39 13.02 -5.28 -4.94
C GLY A 39 11.83 -6.21 -5.25
N ARG A 40 10.71 -6.04 -4.57
CA ARG A 40 9.47 -6.81 -4.77
C ARG A 40 8.50 -6.02 -5.64
N PRO A 41 7.68 -6.70 -6.47
CA PRO A 41 6.60 -6.02 -7.18
C PRO A 41 5.62 -5.42 -6.18
N PHE A 42 5.08 -4.25 -6.52
CA PHE A 42 4.10 -3.57 -5.69
C PHE A 42 3.00 -2.94 -6.53
N LEU A 43 1.83 -2.77 -5.93
CA LEU A 43 0.76 -1.95 -6.46
C LEU A 43 0.50 -0.82 -5.47
N TRP A 44 0.80 0.41 -5.87
CA TRP A 44 0.69 1.57 -4.99
C TRP A 44 -0.32 2.56 -5.53
N VAL A 45 -1.34 2.84 -4.72
CA VAL A 45 -2.33 3.87 -5.00
C VAL A 45 -1.78 5.25 -4.61
N THR A 46 -1.43 6.06 -5.61
CA THR A 46 -0.94 7.43 -5.46
C THR A 46 -1.93 8.41 -6.08
N ARG A 47 -2.56 9.28 -5.27
CA ARG A 47 -3.52 10.26 -5.81
C ARG A 47 -2.85 11.33 -6.68
N GLU A 48 -3.40 11.52 -7.86
CA GLU A 48 -3.10 12.63 -8.77
C GLU A 48 -3.29 13.99 -8.05
N GLY A 49 -2.39 14.95 -8.33
CA GLY A 49 -2.42 16.32 -7.79
C GLY A 49 -1.92 16.51 -6.35
N GLN A 50 -1.69 15.44 -5.57
CA GLN A 50 -1.12 15.57 -4.22
C GLN A 50 0.30 14.97 -4.11
N ASN A 51 0.56 13.87 -4.81
CA ASN A 51 1.72 13.01 -4.55
C ASN A 51 2.56 12.64 -5.79
N GLU A 52 1.98 12.58 -6.99
CA GLU A 52 2.70 12.07 -8.18
C GLU A 52 3.84 12.96 -8.65
N GLU A 53 3.72 14.28 -8.55
CA GLU A 53 4.80 15.22 -8.91
C GLU A 53 5.91 15.29 -7.85
N LYS A 54 5.79 14.57 -6.72
CA LYS A 54 6.70 14.69 -5.58
C LYS A 54 7.61 13.48 -5.36
N LEU A 55 7.37 12.37 -6.06
CA LEU A 55 8.23 11.19 -5.95
C LEU A 55 9.42 11.36 -6.90
N THR A 56 10.60 11.56 -6.32
CA THR A 56 11.82 11.74 -7.13
C THR A 56 12.25 10.45 -7.83
N CYS A 57 11.83 9.30 -7.31
CA CYS A 57 12.16 7.97 -7.81
C CYS A 57 11.03 7.30 -8.61
N LYS A 58 10.13 8.10 -9.20
CA LYS A 58 8.94 7.58 -9.93
C LYS A 58 9.32 6.63 -11.07
N ASP A 59 10.30 7.02 -11.89
CA ASP A 59 10.71 6.24 -13.06
C ASP A 59 11.32 4.89 -12.68
N GLU A 60 12.06 4.81 -11.57
CA GLU A 60 12.56 3.54 -11.04
C GLU A 60 11.44 2.68 -10.45
N LEU A 61 10.47 3.31 -9.78
CA LEU A 61 9.32 2.63 -9.19
C LEU A 61 8.46 1.97 -10.27
N GLU A 62 8.18 2.65 -11.38
CA GLU A 62 7.36 2.13 -12.48
C GLU A 62 8.03 0.96 -13.23
N LYS A 63 9.35 0.79 -13.11
CA LYS A 63 10.07 -0.39 -13.64
C LYS A 63 9.88 -1.64 -12.77
N LEU A 64 9.59 -1.45 -11.48
CA LEU A 64 9.50 -2.55 -10.50
C LEU A 64 8.04 -2.89 -10.14
N GLY A 65 7.17 -1.90 -10.09
CA GLY A 65 5.78 -2.04 -9.67
C GLY A 65 4.84 -1.17 -10.48
N LYS A 66 3.61 -1.05 -10.01
CA LYS A 66 2.56 -0.29 -10.66
C LYS A 66 2.06 0.82 -9.75
N LEU A 67 2.13 2.06 -10.25
CA LEU A 67 1.50 3.24 -9.65
C LEU A 67 0.14 3.46 -10.30
N VAL A 68 -0.90 3.68 -9.49
CA VAL A 68 -2.26 3.97 -9.99
C VAL A 68 -2.91 5.05 -9.15
N SER A 69 -3.80 5.85 -9.73
CA SER A 69 -4.56 6.85 -8.99
C SER A 69 -5.73 6.25 -8.21
N TRP A 70 -6.25 5.11 -8.65
CA TRP A 70 -7.34 4.38 -7.99
C TRP A 70 -7.38 2.90 -8.40
N CYS A 71 -7.90 2.05 -7.52
CA CYS A 71 -8.28 0.67 -7.82
C CYS A 71 -9.38 0.17 -6.87
N SER A 72 -10.01 -0.95 -7.19
CA SER A 72 -10.92 -1.67 -6.28
C SER A 72 -10.10 -2.38 -5.19
N GLN A 73 -10.01 -1.77 -4.01
CA GLN A 73 -9.20 -2.28 -2.88
C GLN A 73 -9.56 -3.71 -2.49
N VAL A 74 -10.86 -4.01 -2.39
CA VAL A 74 -11.36 -5.34 -2.02
C VAL A 74 -10.98 -6.40 -3.05
N GLU A 75 -11.02 -6.07 -4.34
CA GLU A 75 -10.59 -7.01 -5.40
C GLU A 75 -9.09 -7.27 -5.35
N VAL A 76 -8.29 -6.22 -5.14
CA VAL A 76 -6.84 -6.35 -4.99
C VAL A 76 -6.50 -7.23 -3.79
N LEU A 77 -7.10 -6.97 -2.62
CA LEU A 77 -6.83 -7.75 -1.40
C LEU A 77 -7.21 -9.22 -1.52
N LYS A 78 -8.24 -9.54 -2.33
CA LYS A 78 -8.63 -10.93 -2.61
C LYS A 78 -7.72 -11.62 -3.64
N HIS A 79 -6.87 -10.88 -4.33
CA HIS A 79 -6.04 -11.44 -5.38
C HIS A 79 -4.88 -12.27 -4.81
N PRO A 80 -4.65 -13.52 -5.28
CA PRO A 80 -3.67 -14.43 -4.70
C PRO A 80 -2.21 -13.94 -4.81
N SER A 81 -1.91 -13.03 -5.73
CA SER A 81 -0.56 -12.45 -5.84
C SER A 81 -0.22 -11.43 -4.75
N VAL A 82 -1.20 -10.90 -4.02
CA VAL A 82 -0.94 -9.98 -2.91
C VAL A 82 -0.41 -10.75 -1.70
N GLY A 83 0.79 -10.37 -1.27
CA GLY A 83 1.48 -10.99 -0.14
C GLY A 83 1.31 -10.21 1.16
N CYS A 84 1.23 -8.89 1.09
CA CYS A 84 1.01 -8.03 2.25
C CYS A 84 0.42 -6.67 1.86
N PHE A 85 -0.13 -5.99 2.85
CA PHE A 85 -0.77 -4.69 2.69
C PHE A 85 -0.11 -3.64 3.58
N LEU A 86 0.67 -2.73 2.99
CA LEU A 86 1.19 -1.54 3.66
C LEU A 86 0.11 -0.46 3.69
N ASN A 87 -0.36 -0.12 4.89
CA ASN A 87 -1.39 0.89 5.05
C ASN A 87 -1.27 1.70 6.36
N HIS A 88 -2.01 2.80 6.37
CA HIS A 88 -2.12 3.73 7.49
C HIS A 88 -2.95 3.23 8.69
N CYS A 89 -3.40 1.98 8.70
CA CYS A 89 -4.25 1.39 9.75
C CYS A 89 -5.60 2.09 9.95
N GLY A 90 -6.18 2.63 8.87
CA GLY A 90 -7.58 3.04 8.88
C GLY A 90 -8.50 1.84 9.07
N TRP A 91 -9.59 2.01 9.82
CA TRP A 91 -10.43 0.89 10.29
C TRP A 91 -11.02 0.05 9.14
N ASN A 92 -11.57 0.69 8.09
CA ASN A 92 -12.15 -0.05 6.96
C ASN A 92 -11.10 -0.89 6.21
N SER A 93 -9.95 -0.28 5.85
CA SER A 93 -8.85 -0.99 5.19
C SER A 93 -8.31 -2.14 6.04
N THR A 94 -8.30 -1.97 7.37
CA THR A 94 -7.89 -3.03 8.31
C THR A 94 -8.85 -4.22 8.24
N LEU A 95 -10.16 -3.96 8.33
CA LEU A 95 -11.18 -5.01 8.25
C LEU A 95 -11.15 -5.75 6.90
N GLU A 96 -10.98 -5.03 5.80
CA GLU A 96 -10.88 -5.65 4.46
C GLU A 96 -9.64 -6.55 4.34
N SER A 97 -8.50 -6.15 4.92
CA SER A 97 -7.29 -6.97 4.96
C SER A 97 -7.49 -8.24 5.76
N ILE A 98 -8.08 -8.13 6.96
CA ILE A 98 -8.39 -9.26 7.84
C ILE A 98 -9.35 -10.23 7.14
N ALA A 99 -10.42 -9.72 6.55
CA ALA A 99 -11.40 -10.53 5.82
C ALA A 99 -10.78 -11.26 4.60
N SER A 100 -9.71 -10.71 4.03
CA SER A 100 -9.00 -11.30 2.89
C SER A 100 -7.80 -12.18 3.31
N GLY A 101 -7.48 -12.25 4.60
CA GLY A 101 -6.33 -13.00 5.11
C GLY A 101 -4.97 -12.42 4.68
N VAL A 102 -4.91 -11.13 4.35
CA VAL A 102 -3.68 -10.46 3.92
C VAL A 102 -3.00 -9.79 5.13
N PRO A 103 -1.73 -10.10 5.43
CA PRO A 103 -1.02 -9.49 6.56
C PRO A 103 -0.76 -8.00 6.31
N ILE A 104 -0.87 -7.20 7.39
CA ILE A 104 -0.73 -5.74 7.34
C ILE A 104 0.71 -5.34 7.73
N ILE A 105 1.32 -4.47 6.94
CA ILE A 105 2.48 -3.68 7.35
C ILE A 105 1.93 -2.34 7.85
N ALA A 106 1.91 -2.16 9.17
CA ALA A 106 1.31 -1.00 9.81
C ALA A 106 2.19 0.25 9.67
N CYS A 107 1.64 1.33 9.11
CA CYS A 107 2.29 2.64 9.02
C CYS A 107 1.31 3.76 9.41
N PRO A 108 0.85 3.80 10.68
CA PRO A 108 -0.14 4.76 11.14
C PRO A 108 0.36 6.21 11.01
N ILE A 109 -0.54 7.12 10.63
CA ILE A 109 -0.21 8.54 10.44
C ILE A 109 -0.78 9.39 11.60
N TRP A 110 -2.05 9.24 11.95
CA TRP A 110 -2.72 10.10 12.95
C TRP A 110 -3.99 9.48 13.54
N ASN A 111 -4.50 10.10 14.61
CA ASN A 111 -5.77 9.78 15.27
C ASN A 111 -5.84 8.32 15.76
N ASP A 112 -6.91 7.61 15.43
CA ASP A 112 -7.22 6.23 15.83
C ASP A 112 -6.25 5.20 15.24
N GLN A 113 -5.52 5.55 14.18
CA GLN A 113 -4.63 4.64 13.45
C GLN A 113 -3.54 4.03 14.32
N LEU A 114 -3.02 4.78 15.30
CA LEU A 114 -2.02 4.26 16.25
C LEU A 114 -2.65 3.18 17.15
N GLY A 115 -3.88 3.41 17.61
CA GLY A 115 -4.64 2.43 18.39
C GLY A 115 -4.98 1.19 17.56
N ASN A 116 -5.43 1.39 16.32
CA ASN A 116 -5.71 0.30 15.38
C ASN A 116 -4.44 -0.53 15.09
N ALA A 117 -3.31 0.12 14.83
CA ALA A 117 -2.03 -0.55 14.62
C ALA A 117 -1.60 -1.38 15.83
N LYS A 118 -1.75 -0.82 17.04
CA LYS A 118 -1.44 -1.52 18.28
C LYS A 118 -2.34 -2.74 18.48
N LEU A 119 -3.63 -2.59 18.20
CA LEU A 119 -4.58 -3.70 18.22
C LEU A 119 -4.14 -4.79 17.23
N ILE A 120 -3.91 -4.46 15.95
CA ILE A 120 -3.48 -5.43 14.92
C ILE A 120 -2.21 -6.19 15.32
N GLN A 121 -1.26 -5.53 15.99
CA GLN A 121 0.00 -6.16 16.41
C GLN A 121 -0.18 -7.13 17.59
N ASP A 122 -1.07 -6.81 18.53
CA ASP A 122 -1.17 -7.49 19.82
C ASP A 122 -2.09 -8.73 19.80
N VAL A 123 -2.93 -8.88 18.77
CA VAL A 123 -3.72 -10.10 18.49
C VAL A 123 -3.03 -10.99 17.48
#